data_AF-A0A8T4HE34-F1
#
_entry.id   AF-A0A8T4HE34-F1
#
_cell.length_a   1.000
_cell.length_b   1.000
_cell.length_c   1.000
_cell.angle_alpha   90.00
_cell.angle_beta   90.00
_cell.angle_gamma   90.00
#
_symmetry.space_group_name_H-M   'P 1'
#
loop_
_entity.id
_entity.type
_entity.pdbx_description
1 polymer ?
#
loop_
_entity_poly.entity_id
_entity_poly.type
_entity_poly.pdbx_seq_one_letter_code
_entity_poly.pdbx_strand_id
1 'polypeptide(L)'
;MLKPDEKTKKLEVYGLSAASSGDLTTLIYNAKEDENNQGILLVFYGNYWNENGIVFQGYDFSNFDTQKALSFLSIIKKNIELNKEYLKKGSDSNIYFSYEDITILATGNSVTTFDLRILWKNFDLNWEAGSFNRTIKRFEKRLTQFEK
;
A
#
# COMPACT_ATOMS: atom_id res chain seq x y z
N MET A 1 -8.29 -33.46 -3.28
CA MET A 1 -9.34 -33.64 -4.31
C MET A 1 -10.20 -32.39 -4.27
N LEU A 2 -10.02 -31.46 -5.22
CA LEU A 2 -10.88 -30.27 -5.34
C LEU A 2 -12.25 -30.72 -5.82
N LYS A 3 -13.32 -30.30 -5.16
CA LYS A 3 -14.69 -30.64 -5.58
C LYS A 3 -14.99 -29.89 -6.89
N PRO A 4 -15.36 -30.58 -7.98
CA PRO A 4 -15.80 -29.93 -9.20
C PRO A 4 -17.26 -29.56 -9.01
N ASP A 5 -17.53 -28.38 -8.45
CA ASP A 5 -18.78 -27.60 -8.66
C ASP A 5 -18.75 -26.23 -7.94
N GLU A 6 -17.57 -25.66 -7.67
CA GLU A 6 -17.47 -24.22 -7.45
C GLU A 6 -17.36 -23.55 -8.82
N LYS A 7 -18.44 -22.87 -9.23
CA LYS A 7 -18.47 -22.07 -10.46
C LYS A 7 -17.24 -21.15 -10.48
N THR A 8 -16.38 -21.28 -11.49
CA THR A 8 -15.17 -20.45 -11.63
C THR A 8 -15.55 -18.98 -11.61
N LYS A 9 -15.07 -18.24 -10.60
CA LYS A 9 -15.25 -16.79 -10.49
C LYS A 9 -14.19 -16.06 -11.31
N LYS A 10 -14.57 -14.97 -11.97
CA LYS A 10 -13.65 -14.10 -12.72
C LYS A 10 -13.11 -12.99 -11.84
N LEU A 11 -11.81 -12.73 -11.96
CA LEU A 11 -11.10 -11.67 -11.26
C LEU A 11 -10.34 -10.79 -12.25
N GLU A 12 -10.57 -9.48 -12.18
CA GLU A 12 -9.75 -8.50 -12.89
C GLU A 12 -8.69 -7.94 -11.93
N VAL A 13 -7.44 -7.83 -12.37
CA VAL A 13 -6.32 -7.31 -11.57
C VAL A 13 -5.56 -6.28 -12.39
N TYR A 14 -5.25 -5.13 -11.78
CA TYR A 14 -4.49 -4.06 -12.43
C TYR A 14 -3.41 -3.51 -11.51
N GLY A 15 -2.21 -3.33 -12.04
CA GLY A 15 -1.13 -2.61 -11.35
C GLY A 15 -1.44 -1.12 -11.19
N LEU A 16 -1.30 -0.62 -9.97
CA LEU A 16 -1.46 0.79 -9.63
C LEU A 16 -0.11 1.49 -9.64
N SER A 17 0.83 1.16 -8.75
CA SER A 17 2.19 1.69 -8.77
C SER A 17 3.16 0.69 -8.16
N ALA A 18 4.44 0.84 -8.44
CA ALA A 18 5.50 0.27 -7.62
C ALA A 18 6.29 1.42 -6.97
N ALA A 19 6.86 1.16 -5.79
CA ALA A 19 7.98 1.92 -5.25
C ALA A 19 9.21 1.75 -6.15
N SER A 20 10.21 2.64 -6.03
CA SER A 20 11.32 2.68 -7.01
C SER A 20 12.19 1.42 -6.99
N SER A 21 12.30 0.74 -5.84
CA SER A 21 12.97 -0.56 -5.69
C SER A 21 12.13 -1.74 -6.19
N GLY A 22 10.85 -1.51 -6.54
CA GLY A 22 9.90 -2.58 -6.88
C GLY A 22 9.46 -3.42 -5.68
N ASP A 23 9.90 -3.05 -4.48
CA ASP A 23 9.71 -3.77 -3.24
C ASP A 23 8.30 -3.64 -2.68
N LEU A 24 7.64 -2.50 -2.87
CA LEU A 24 6.21 -2.35 -2.65
C LEU A 24 5.49 -2.10 -3.98
N THR A 25 4.67 -3.07 -4.38
CA THR A 25 3.79 -2.95 -5.54
C THR A 25 2.34 -2.92 -5.10
N THR A 26 1.58 -1.93 -5.56
CA THR A 26 0.15 -1.80 -5.28
C THR A 26 -0.67 -2.25 -6.47
N LEU A 27 -1.66 -3.10 -6.23
CA LEU A 27 -2.58 -3.63 -7.24
C LEU A 27 -4.01 -3.34 -6.81
N ILE A 28 -4.92 -3.07 -7.75
CA ILE A 28 -6.36 -3.12 -7.51
C ILE A 28 -6.91 -4.40 -8.12
N TYR A 29 -7.85 -5.03 -7.43
CA TYR A 29 -8.58 -6.18 -7.94
C TYR A 29 -10.09 -5.97 -7.86
N ASN A 30 -10.83 -6.65 -8.74
CA ASN A 30 -12.28 -6.61 -8.79
C ASN A 30 -12.84 -7.94 -9.33
N ALA A 31 -13.62 -8.64 -8.51
CA ALA A 31 -14.40 -9.79 -8.94
C ALA A 31 -15.85 -9.36 -9.16
N LYS A 32 -16.25 -9.15 -10.42
CA LYS A 32 -17.62 -8.72 -10.76
C LYS A 32 -18.71 -9.66 -10.25
N GLU A 33 -18.38 -10.92 -10.06
CA GLU A 33 -19.30 -11.98 -9.63
C GLU A 33 -19.31 -12.13 -8.09
N ASP A 34 -18.58 -11.28 -7.35
CA ASP A 34 -18.46 -11.29 -5.89
C ASP A 34 -18.24 -9.86 -5.36
N GLU A 35 -19.32 -9.18 -4.99
CA GLU A 35 -19.31 -7.76 -4.60
C GLU A 35 -18.42 -7.44 -3.39
N ASN A 36 -18.10 -8.44 -2.56
CA ASN A 36 -17.20 -8.28 -1.42
C ASN A 36 -15.71 -8.44 -1.80
N ASN A 37 -15.42 -8.74 -3.06
CA ASN A 37 -14.09 -9.11 -3.52
C ASN A 37 -13.58 -8.07 -4.53
N GLN A 38 -13.51 -6.83 -4.03
CA GLN A 38 -12.86 -5.68 -4.65
C GLN A 38 -11.99 -5.00 -3.60
N GLY A 39 -10.81 -4.51 -3.99
CA GLY A 39 -9.90 -3.90 -3.04
C GLY A 39 -8.51 -3.61 -3.61
N ILE A 40 -7.59 -3.30 -2.70
CA ILE A 40 -6.17 -3.08 -3.01
C ILE A 40 -5.34 -4.20 -2.37
N LEU A 41 -4.35 -4.70 -3.12
CA LEU A 41 -3.28 -5.54 -2.60
C LEU A 41 -2.01 -4.70 -2.50
N LEU A 42 -1.42 -4.69 -1.30
CA LEU A 42 -0.06 -4.23 -1.08
C LEU A 42 0.84 -5.45 -1.17
N VAL A 43 1.58 -5.58 -2.26
CA VAL A 43 2.51 -6.69 -2.49
C VAL A 43 3.89 -6.24 -2.05
N PHE A 44 4.40 -6.90 -1.02
CA PHE A 44 5.72 -6.69 -0.46
C PHE A 44 6.66 -7.72 -1.06
N TYR A 45 7.79 -7.27 -1.60
CA TYR A 45 8.87 -8.10 -2.11
C TYR A 45 10.18 -7.51 -1.62
N GLY A 46 10.99 -8.27 -0.91
CA GLY A 46 12.27 -7.74 -0.47
C GLY A 46 12.88 -8.49 0.69
N ASN A 47 13.83 -7.82 1.30
CA ASN A 47 14.57 -8.32 2.44
C ASN A 47 13.71 -8.22 3.71
N TYR A 48 13.54 -9.33 4.41
CA TYR A 48 12.95 -9.36 5.74
C TYR A 48 13.91 -10.00 6.74
N TRP A 49 13.84 -9.53 7.98
CA TRP A 49 14.74 -9.99 9.05
C TRP A 49 14.00 -11.03 9.88
N ASN A 50 14.68 -12.13 10.24
CA ASN A 50 14.16 -13.03 11.26
C ASN A 50 14.62 -12.61 12.67
N GLU A 51 14.11 -13.29 13.69
CA GLU A 51 14.45 -13.05 15.10
C GLU A 51 15.96 -13.17 15.42
N ASN A 52 16.72 -13.81 14.54
CA ASN A 52 18.18 -13.98 14.65
C ASN A 52 18.98 -12.93 13.85
N GLY A 53 18.31 -11.93 13.25
CA GLY A 53 18.96 -10.88 12.45
C GLY A 53 19.45 -11.33 11.07
N ILE A 54 19.03 -12.50 10.59
CA ILE A 54 19.38 -13.02 9.26
C ILE A 54 18.42 -12.42 8.23
N VAL A 55 18.99 -11.90 7.14
CA VAL A 55 18.24 -11.32 6.01
C VAL A 55 17.86 -12.39 5.00
N PHE A 56 16.57 -12.52 4.70
CA PHE A 56 16.04 -13.38 3.65
C PHE A 56 15.30 -12.55 2.60
N GLN A 57 15.33 -12.99 1.34
CA GLN A 57 14.47 -12.44 0.31
C GLN A 57 13.14 -13.20 0.33
N GLY A 58 12.04 -12.47 0.45
CA GLY A 58 10.70 -13.04 0.47
C GLY A 58 9.68 -12.12 -0.14
N TYR A 59 8.45 -12.62 -0.18
CA TYR A 59 7.29 -11.85 -0.56
C TYR A 59 6.13 -12.15 0.38
N ASP A 60 5.26 -11.18 0.55
CA ASP A 60 3.99 -11.32 1.26
C ASP A 60 3.03 -10.24 0.73
N PHE A 61 1.77 -10.31 1.08
CA PHE A 61 0.80 -9.31 0.66
C PHE A 61 -0.22 -8.98 1.76
N SER A 62 -0.50 -7.70 1.90
CA SER A 62 -1.61 -7.22 2.72
C SER A 62 -2.80 -6.91 1.82
N ASN A 63 -3.97 -7.43 2.19
CA ASN A 63 -5.21 -7.24 1.44
C ASN A 63 -6.15 -6.30 2.19
N PHE A 64 -6.60 -5.24 1.51
CA PHE A 64 -7.65 -4.37 2.00
C PHE A 64 -8.81 -4.35 1.01
N ASP A 65 -10.01 -4.67 1.49
CA ASP A 65 -11.24 -4.41 0.75
C ASP A 65 -11.37 -2.92 0.39
N THR A 66 -12.30 -2.58 -0.50
CA THR A 66 -12.48 -1.19 -0.97
C THR A 66 -12.61 -0.17 0.17
N GLN A 67 -13.37 -0.47 1.23
CA GLN A 67 -13.58 0.47 2.33
C GLN A 67 -12.30 0.67 3.16
N LYS A 68 -11.62 -0.44 3.48
CA LYS A 68 -10.32 -0.40 4.16
C LYS A 68 -9.26 0.31 3.33
N ALA A 69 -9.21 0.04 2.02
CA ALA A 69 -8.29 0.68 1.10
C ALA A 69 -8.49 2.21 1.06
N LEU A 70 -9.73 2.67 0.96
CA LEU A 70 -10.07 4.10 1.02
C LEU A 70 -9.66 4.72 2.36
N SER A 71 -9.96 4.03 3.46
CA SER A 71 -9.61 4.48 4.81
C SER A 71 -8.09 4.58 5.01
N PHE A 72 -7.34 3.53 4.64
CA PHE A 72 -5.88 3.46 4.71
C PHE A 72 -5.22 4.61 3.93
N LEU A 73 -5.57 4.76 2.65
CA LEU A 73 -5.01 5.81 1.79
C LEU A 73 -5.38 7.22 2.29
N SER A 74 -6.62 7.39 2.75
CA SER A 74 -7.13 8.65 3.32
C SER A 74 -6.37 9.05 4.59
N ILE A 75 -6.17 8.11 5.52
CA ILE A 75 -5.47 8.36 6.78
C ILE A 75 -4.03 8.79 6.52
N ILE A 76 -3.32 8.12 5.61
CA ILE A 76 -1.95 8.51 5.24
C ILE A 76 -1.94 9.93 4.69
N LYS A 77 -2.79 10.21 3.68
CA LYS A 77 -2.90 11.54 3.06
C LYS A 77 -3.24 12.63 4.08
N LYS A 78 -4.19 12.38 4.96
CA LYS A 78 -4.62 13.31 6.01
C LYS A 78 -3.48 13.62 6.98
N ASN A 79 -2.76 12.61 7.46
CA ASN A 79 -1.64 12.82 8.39
C ASN A 79 -0.49 13.59 7.75
N ILE A 80 -0.19 13.34 6.47
CA ILE A 80 0.80 14.13 5.73
C ILE A 80 0.37 15.59 5.63
N GLU A 81 -0.86 15.88 5.21
CA GLU A 81 -1.32 17.27 5.04
C GLU A 81 -1.40 18.03 6.36
N LEU A 82 -1.86 17.39 7.44
CA LEU A 82 -1.91 18.02 8.78
C LEU A 82 -0.53 18.41 9.31
N ASN A 83 0.51 17.67 8.92
CA ASN A 83 1.88 17.85 9.41
C ASN A 83 2.83 18.39 8.35
N LYS A 84 2.30 18.88 7.23
CA LYS A 84 3.08 19.29 6.05
C LYS A 84 4.18 20.31 6.37
N GLU A 85 3.86 21.30 7.19
CA GLU A 85 4.82 22.34 7.59
C GLU A 85 5.91 21.81 8.53
N TYR A 86 5.62 20.75 9.30
CA TYR A 86 6.63 20.06 10.08
C TYR A 86 7.54 19.22 9.17
N LEU A 87 6.97 18.42 8.27
CA LEU A 87 7.70 17.54 7.34
C LEU A 87 8.62 18.31 6.38
N LYS A 88 8.25 19.53 5.98
CA LYS A 88 9.09 20.39 5.13
C LYS A 88 10.39 20.87 5.79
N LYS A 89 10.53 20.77 7.11
CA LYS A 89 11.74 21.22 7.82
C LYS A 89 12.98 20.39 7.49
N GLY A 90 12.81 19.17 6.95
CA GLY A 90 13.91 18.31 6.50
C GLY A 90 13.86 16.91 7.11
N SER A 91 14.93 16.14 6.89
CA SER A 91 15.03 14.70 7.20
C SER A 91 14.88 14.32 8.67
N ASP A 92 15.02 15.28 9.59
CA ASP A 92 14.90 15.04 11.03
C ASP A 92 13.45 15.26 11.53
N SER A 93 12.56 15.78 10.69
CA SER A 93 11.19 16.13 11.06
C SER A 93 10.21 15.07 10.60
N ASN A 94 10.23 13.94 11.30
CA ASN A 94 9.50 12.72 10.91
C ASN A 94 8.26 12.52 11.79
N ILE A 95 7.20 11.97 11.20
CA ILE A 95 6.00 11.54 11.95
C ILE A 95 5.80 10.05 11.73
N TYR A 96 5.22 9.38 12.72
CA TYR A 96 4.80 7.99 12.58
C TYR A 96 3.38 7.81 13.09
N PHE A 97 2.67 6.85 12.50
CA PHE A 97 1.33 6.45 12.91
C PHE A 97 1.10 5.00 12.46
N SER A 98 0.04 4.38 12.96
CA SER A 98 -0.31 3.00 12.62
C SER A 98 -1.69 2.92 11.99
N TYR A 99 -1.88 1.95 11.11
CA TYR A 99 -3.17 1.52 10.60
C TYR A 99 -3.23 0.00 10.64
N GLU A 100 -4.15 -0.55 11.44
CA GLU A 100 -4.15 -1.98 11.78
C GLU A 100 -2.77 -2.44 12.29
N ASP A 101 -2.14 -3.41 11.64
CA ASP A 101 -0.83 -3.96 11.96
C ASP A 101 0.32 -3.32 11.15
N ILE A 102 0.04 -2.29 10.36
CA ILE A 102 1.03 -1.55 9.56
C ILE A 102 1.45 -0.29 10.32
N THR A 103 2.75 -0.13 10.53
CA THR A 103 3.34 1.15 10.96
C THR A 103 3.79 1.93 9.73
N ILE A 104 3.40 3.20 9.66
CA ILE A 104 3.76 4.14 8.61
C ILE A 104 4.62 5.23 9.24
N LEU A 105 5.84 5.39 8.72
CA LEU A 105 6.74 6.49 9.04
C LEU A 105 6.79 7.43 7.84
N ALA A 106 6.35 8.68 8.00
CA ALA A 106 6.55 9.71 7.01
C ALA A 106 7.81 10.50 7.37
N THR A 107 8.81 10.41 6.50
CA THR A 107 10.09 11.12 6.64
C THR A 107 10.00 12.46 5.96
N GLY A 108 10.39 13.54 6.65
CA GLY A 108 10.39 14.88 6.09
C GLY A 108 11.38 15.02 4.92
N ASN A 109 10.95 15.66 3.83
CA ASN A 109 11.78 15.88 2.65
C ASN A 109 11.59 17.32 2.14
N SER A 110 12.66 18.09 2.02
CA SER A 110 12.57 19.49 1.57
C SER A 110 12.19 19.64 0.09
N VAL A 111 12.34 18.58 -0.71
CA VAL A 111 12.03 18.56 -2.16
C VAL A 111 10.63 17.99 -2.42
N THR A 112 10.32 16.81 -1.88
CA THR A 112 9.05 16.09 -2.14
C THR A 112 8.02 16.26 -1.03
N THR A 113 8.31 17.05 0.01
CA THR A 113 7.58 17.17 1.29
C THR A 113 7.71 15.93 2.18
N PHE A 114 7.59 14.73 1.62
CA PHE A 114 7.69 13.49 2.38
C PHE A 114 8.18 12.33 1.52
N ASP A 115 8.66 11.28 2.19
CA ASP A 115 8.67 9.91 1.71
C ASP A 115 8.10 9.01 2.80
N LEU A 116 7.48 7.88 2.43
CA LEU A 116 6.93 6.95 3.40
C LEU A 116 7.85 5.75 3.56
N ARG A 117 7.88 5.22 4.78
CA ARG A 117 8.46 3.94 5.12
C ARG A 117 7.36 3.09 5.75
N ILE A 118 7.14 1.90 5.22
CA ILE A 118 6.08 0.99 5.61
C ILE A 118 6.73 -0.20 6.33
N LEU A 119 6.37 -0.36 7.61
CA LEU A 119 6.76 -1.51 8.41
C LEU A 119 5.55 -2.40 8.61
N TRP A 120 5.63 -3.64 8.12
CA TRP A 120 4.56 -4.62 8.23
C TRP A 120 5.14 -6.03 8.33
N LYS A 121 4.76 -6.78 9.37
CA LYS A 121 5.42 -8.03 9.75
C LYS A 121 6.94 -7.81 9.86
N ASN A 122 7.72 -8.50 9.03
CA ASN A 122 9.17 -8.37 8.96
C ASN A 122 9.64 -7.53 7.75
N PHE A 123 8.72 -6.94 7.00
CA PHE A 123 9.03 -6.05 5.88
C PHE A 123 9.25 -4.63 6.36
N ASP A 124 10.24 -3.99 5.77
CA ASP A 124 10.62 -2.60 6.02
C ASP A 124 11.01 -1.97 4.67
N LEU A 125 10.09 -1.22 4.07
CA LEU A 125 10.20 -0.77 2.69
C LEU A 125 9.91 0.71 2.54
N ASN A 126 10.46 1.33 1.49
CA ASN A 126 10.16 2.71 1.13
C ASN A 126 8.98 2.78 0.16
N TRP A 127 8.16 3.81 0.32
CA TRP A 127 7.08 4.15 -0.59
C TRP A 127 7.10 5.66 -0.86
N GLU A 128 7.76 6.05 -1.95
CA GLU A 128 8.05 7.46 -2.21
C GLU A 128 6.76 8.24 -2.50
N ALA A 129 6.77 9.54 -2.22
CA ALA A 129 5.60 10.40 -2.42
C ALA A 129 4.99 10.25 -3.83
N GLY A 130 5.83 10.15 -4.86
CA GLY A 130 5.36 9.94 -6.24
C GLY A 130 4.61 8.62 -6.43
N SER A 131 5.12 7.53 -5.87
CA SER A 131 4.55 6.19 -5.95
C SER A 131 3.24 6.09 -5.16
N PHE A 132 3.19 6.70 -3.98
CA PHE A 132 1.98 6.80 -3.16
C PHE A 132 0.89 7.62 -3.86
N ASN A 133 1.22 8.83 -4.33
CA ASN A 133 0.26 9.71 -5.03
C ASN A 133 -0.28 9.06 -6.32
N ARG A 134 0.57 8.32 -7.07
CA ARG A 134 0.13 7.53 -8.23
C ARG A 134 -0.85 6.43 -7.83
N THR A 135 -0.62 5.76 -6.70
CA THR A 135 -1.50 4.70 -6.19
C THR A 135 -2.90 5.25 -5.94
N ILE A 136 -3.03 6.35 -5.17
CA ILE A 136 -4.33 6.98 -4.90
C ILE A 136 -5.05 7.32 -6.21
N LYS A 137 -4.40 8.08 -7.08
CA LYS A 137 -5.01 8.54 -8.34
C LYS A 137 -5.48 7.38 -9.22
N ARG A 138 -4.71 6.31 -9.31
CA ARG A 138 -5.05 5.14 -10.13
C ARG A 138 -6.11 4.28 -9.46
N PHE A 139 -6.11 4.17 -8.14
CA PHE A 139 -7.12 3.45 -7.38
C PHE A 139 -8.50 4.09 -7.57
N GLU A 140 -8.63 5.39 -7.29
CA GLU A 140 -9.86 6.16 -7.48
C GLU A 140 -10.37 6.06 -8.93
N LYS A 141 -9.47 6.25 -9.92
CA LYS A 141 -9.81 6.12 -11.35
C LYS A 141 -10.36 4.74 -11.70
N ARG A 142 -9.79 3.67 -11.13
CA ARG A 142 -10.19 2.28 -11.42
C ARG A 142 -11.51 1.94 -10.75
N LEU A 143 -11.75 2.38 -9.51
CA LEU A 143 -13.04 2.23 -8.85
C LEU A 143 -14.18 2.80 -9.70
N THR A 144 -14.06 4.05 -10.18
CA THR A 144 -15.07 4.65 -11.07
C THR A 144 -15.23 3.92 -12.41
N GLN A 145 -14.22 3.17 -12.86
CA GLN A 145 -14.32 2.34 -14.07
C GLN A 145 -15.04 1.02 -13.81
N PHE A 146 -14.98 0.49 -12.59
CA PHE A 146 -15.69 -0.73 -12.21
C PHE A 146 -17.18 -0.52 -11.95
N GLU A 147 -17.57 0.71 -11.60
CA GLU A 147 -18.97 1.13 -11.42
C GLU A 147 -19.72 1.38 -12.74
N LYS A 148 -19.01 1.38 -13.89
CA LYS A 148 -19.58 1.59 -15.23
C LYS A 148 -19.82 0.27 -15.95
#